data_AF-A0AAU9TM18-F1
#
_entry.id   AF-A0AAU9TM18-F1
#
_cell.length_a   1.000
_cell.length_b   1.000
_cell.length_c   1.000
_cell.angle_alpha   90.00
_cell.angle_beta   90.00
_cell.angle_gamma   90.00
#
_symmetry.space_group_name_H-M   'P 1'
#
loop_
_entity.id
_entity.type
_entity.pdbx_description
1 polymer ?
#
loop_
_entity_poly.entity_id
_entity_poly.type
_entity_poly.pdbx_seq_one_letter_code
_entity_poly.pdbx_strand_id
1 'polypeptide(L)'
;MEAKSFLRVNETSEEFYTRCNNLTYFDCSEEEMLWWLMGSRRLPLKEIVPLSVVLVVIFLTGVVGNVCHNNLTNELRHFRLKE
;
A
#
# COMPACT_ATOMS: atom_id res chain seq x y z
N MET A 1 -13.67 -6.92 -1.03
CA MET A 1 -13.69 -8.36 -1.29
C MET A 1 -13.16 -9.05 -0.05
N GLU A 2 -14.00 -9.74 0.69
CA GLU A 2 -13.60 -10.45 1.92
C GLU A 2 -12.97 -11.79 1.54
N ALA A 3 -11.93 -12.23 2.25
CA ALA A 3 -11.31 -13.55 2.04
C ALA A 3 -12.35 -14.69 2.07
N LYS A 4 -13.39 -14.52 2.88
CA LYS A 4 -14.52 -15.46 3.02
C LYS A 4 -15.40 -15.58 1.78
N SER A 5 -15.25 -14.72 0.77
CA SER A 5 -16.04 -14.83 -0.46
C SER A 5 -15.48 -15.88 -1.44
N PHE A 6 -14.20 -16.27 -1.29
CA PHE A 6 -13.54 -17.25 -2.17
C PHE A 6 -13.36 -18.63 -1.53
N LEU A 7 -13.45 -18.73 -0.20
CA LEU A 7 -13.59 -20.03 0.46
C LEU A 7 -15.04 -20.49 0.36
N ARG A 8 -15.26 -21.77 0.02
CA ARG A 8 -16.59 -22.38 0.19
C ARG A 8 -16.98 -22.31 1.67
N VAL A 9 -18.30 -22.30 1.94
CA VAL A 9 -18.91 -22.06 3.28
C VAL A 9 -18.34 -22.94 4.41
N ASN A 10 -17.68 -24.05 4.08
CA ASN A 10 -17.15 -25.02 5.03
C ASN A 10 -15.71 -25.46 4.72
N GLU A 11 -14.92 -24.60 4.06
CA GLU A 11 -13.56 -24.95 3.63
C GLU A 11 -12.49 -24.15 4.36
N THR A 12 -11.35 -24.79 4.61
CA THR A 12 -10.15 -24.16 5.19
C THR A 12 -9.17 -23.70 4.11
N SER A 13 -8.26 -22.77 4.45
CA SER A 13 -7.23 -22.29 3.51
C SER A 13 -6.32 -23.40 2.97
N GLU A 14 -6.11 -24.47 3.73
CA GLU A 14 -5.29 -25.63 3.35
C GLU A 14 -6.02 -26.54 2.36
N GLU A 15 -7.32 -26.77 2.56
CA GLU A 15 -8.15 -27.52 1.61
C GLU A 15 -8.28 -26.77 0.29
N PHE A 16 -8.48 -25.45 0.34
CA PHE A 16 -8.45 -24.58 -0.84
C PHE A 16 -7.11 -24.68 -1.58
N TYR A 17 -5.98 -24.62 -0.85
CA TYR A 17 -4.65 -24.77 -1.43
C TYR A 17 -4.48 -26.12 -2.12
N THR A 18 -4.92 -27.20 -1.47
CA THR A 18 -4.79 -28.55 -2.01
C THR A 18 -5.63 -28.73 -3.26
N ARG A 19 -6.81 -28.12 -3.33
CA ARG A 19 -7.70 -28.15 -4.49
C ARG A 19 -7.17 -27.33 -5.68
N CYS A 20 -6.62 -26.15 -5.43
CA CYS A 20 -6.05 -25.30 -6.49
C CYS A 20 -4.65 -25.77 -6.95
N ASN A 21 -3.91 -26.56 -6.16
CA ASN A 21 -2.59 -27.09 -6.54
C ASN A 21 -2.58 -28.60 -6.88
N ASN A 22 -3.73 -29.25 -6.99
CA ASN A 22 -3.78 -30.64 -7.41
C ASN A 22 -3.63 -30.75 -8.94
N LEU A 23 -2.42 -31.05 -9.42
CA LEU A 23 -2.10 -31.12 -10.86
C LEU A 23 -2.97 -32.11 -11.65
N THR A 24 -3.51 -33.13 -10.98
CA THR A 24 -4.35 -34.16 -11.61
C THR A 24 -5.83 -33.78 -11.70
N TYR A 25 -6.32 -32.92 -10.81
CA TYR A 25 -7.71 -32.46 -10.80
C TYR A 25 -7.76 -31.03 -10.30
N PHE A 26 -7.75 -30.10 -11.24
CA PHE A 26 -7.79 -28.66 -10.99
C PHE A 26 -9.25 -28.18 -10.93
N ASP A 27 -9.75 -27.90 -9.72
CA ASP A 27 -11.12 -27.43 -9.45
C ASP A 27 -11.09 -26.04 -8.79
N CYS A 28 -10.50 -25.08 -9.51
CA CYS A 28 -10.27 -23.71 -9.07
C CYS A 28 -10.46 -22.76 -10.26
N SER A 29 -11.16 -21.65 -10.06
CA SER A 29 -11.38 -20.61 -11.07
C SER A 29 -10.19 -19.64 -11.16
N GLU A 30 -10.05 -18.92 -12.28
CA GLU A 30 -8.97 -17.93 -12.45
C GLU A 30 -8.98 -16.87 -11.34
N GLU A 31 -10.17 -16.39 -10.95
CA GLU A 31 -10.36 -15.40 -9.90
C GLU A 31 -9.94 -15.89 -8.51
N GLU A 32 -10.22 -17.16 -8.19
CA GLU A 32 -9.77 -17.81 -6.95
C GLU A 32 -8.24 -17.96 -6.91
N MET A 33 -7.65 -18.39 -8.03
CA MET A 33 -6.19 -18.55 -8.16
C MET A 33 -5.48 -17.18 -8.08
N LEU A 34 -6.02 -16.16 -8.73
CA LEU A 34 -5.49 -14.80 -8.74
C LEU A 34 -5.55 -14.16 -7.35
N TRP A 35 -6.64 -14.39 -6.61
CA TRP A 35 -6.79 -13.92 -5.24
C TRP A 35 -5.77 -14.59 -4.30
N TRP A 36 -5.54 -15.89 -4.48
CA TRP A 36 -4.53 -16.63 -3.70
C TRP A 36 -3.11 -16.12 -3.98
N LEU A 37 -2.76 -15.90 -5.25
CA LEU A 37 -1.46 -15.34 -5.66
C LEU A 37 -1.24 -13.91 -5.18
N MET A 38 -2.28 -13.07 -5.18
CA MET A 38 -2.20 -11.70 -4.67
C MET A 38 -2.23 -11.61 -3.14
N GLY A 39 -2.63 -12.69 -2.45
CA GLY A 39 -2.79 -12.73 -1.01
C GLY A 39 -3.87 -11.78 -0.50
N SER A 40 -4.02 -11.70 0.83
CA SER A 40 -4.97 -10.78 1.46
C SER A 40 -4.63 -9.32 1.10
N ARG A 41 -5.36 -8.76 0.13
CA ARG A 41 -5.28 -7.35 -0.29
C ARG A 41 -5.60 -6.34 0.81
N ARG A 42 -6.05 -6.79 1.99
CA ARG A 42 -6.27 -5.96 3.18
C ARG A 42 -5.02 -6.08 4.05
N LEU A 43 -4.13 -5.08 3.98
CA LEU A 43 -3.16 -4.90 5.05
C LEU A 43 -3.94 -4.65 6.35
N PRO A 44 -3.60 -5.33 7.46
CA PRO A 44 -4.26 -5.09 8.74
C PRO A 44 -4.18 -3.60 9.05
N LEU A 45 -5.30 -2.98 9.46
CA LEU A 45 -5.36 -1.54 9.76
C LEU A 45 -4.33 -1.10 10.82
N LYS A 46 -3.78 -2.06 11.57
CA LYS A 46 -2.69 -1.83 12.53
C LYS A 46 -1.38 -1.40 11.87
N GLU A 47 -1.11 -1.81 10.63
CA GLU A 47 0.12 -1.46 9.90
C GLU A 47 -0.03 -0.22 9.00
N ILE A 48 -1.25 0.12 8.58
CA ILE A 48 -1.46 1.28 7.70
C ILE A 48 -1.31 2.61 8.45
N VAL A 49 -1.63 2.63 9.75
CA VAL A 49 -1.54 3.81 10.61
C VAL A 49 -0.11 4.37 10.69
N PRO A 50 0.92 3.59 11.07
CA PRO A 50 2.29 4.14 11.14
C PRO A 50 2.79 4.61 9.77
N LEU A 51 2.45 3.91 8.68
CA LEU A 51 2.85 4.30 7.33
C LEU A 51 2.26 5.67 6.94
N SER A 52 0.99 5.91 7.28
CA SER A 52 0.32 7.18 7.01
C SER A 52 0.95 8.35 7.78
N VAL A 53 1.39 8.12 9.02
CA VAL A 53 2.07 9.14 9.83
C VAL A 53 3.41 9.53 9.20
N VAL A 54 4.21 8.56 8.77
CA VAL A 54 5.48 8.82 8.08
C VAL A 54 5.26 9.62 6.79
N LEU A 55 4.24 9.27 6.01
CA LEU A 55 3.86 9.99 4.80
C LEU A 55 3.50 11.46 5.08
N VAL A 56 2.74 11.71 6.15
CA VAL A 56 2.41 13.08 6.56
C VAL A 56 3.65 13.85 7.00
N VAL A 57 4.55 13.23 7.75
CA VAL A 57 5.81 13.88 8.18
C VAL A 57 6.66 14.26 6.97
N ILE A 58 6.84 13.35 6.02
CA ILE A 58 7.61 13.62 4.78
C ILE A 58 6.97 14.74 3.97
N PHE A 59 5.63 14.75 3.88
CA PHE A 59 4.92 15.81 3.17
C PHE A 59 5.14 17.18 3.84
N LEU A 60 4.99 17.26 5.16
CA LEU A 60 5.19 18.51 5.90
C LEU A 60 6.63 19.01 5.82
N THR A 61 7.62 18.12 5.97
CA THR A 61 9.04 18.51 5.85
C THR A 61 9.38 18.97 4.42
N GLY A 62 8.80 18.35 3.40
CA GLY A 62 8.93 18.79 2.01
C GLY A 62 8.33 20.18 1.74
N VAL A 63 7.12 20.43 2.24
CA VAL A 63 6.45 21.74 2.09
C VAL A 63 7.22 22.84 2.83
N VAL A 64 7.61 22.60 4.08
CA VAL A 64 8.38 23.57 4.87
C VAL A 64 9.74 23.84 4.24
N GLY A 65 10.44 22.80 3.78
CA GLY A 65 11.71 22.95 3.07
C GLY A 65 11.59 23.81 1.82
N ASN A 66 10.55 23.59 1.02
CA ASN A 66 10.33 24.37 -0.21
C ASN A 66 9.95 25.83 0.08
N VAL A 67 9.09 26.08 1.07
CA VAL A 67 8.73 27.44 1.51
C VAL A 67 9.94 28.17 2.07
N CYS A 68 10.72 27.50 2.92
CA CYS A 68 11.91 28.07 3.53
C CYS A 68 13.00 28.36 2.49
N HIS A 69 13.16 27.49 1.49
CA HIS A 69 14.07 27.71 0.37
C HIS A 69 13.66 28.92 -0.45
N ASN A 70 12.40 29.00 -0.89
CA ASN A 70 11.90 30.14 -1.67
C ASN A 70 11.99 31.46 -0.89
N ASN A 71 11.72 31.44 0.42
CA ASN A 71 11.84 32.62 1.26
C ASN A 71 13.30 33.08 1.38
N LEU A 72 14.23 32.14 1.59
CA LEU A 72 15.66 32.42 1.62
C LEU A 72 16.18 32.95 0.26
N THR A 73 15.69 32.41 -0.86
CA THR A 73 16.02 32.92 -2.20
C THR A 73 15.50 34.35 -2.42
N ASN A 74 14.35 34.71 -1.86
CA ASN A 74 13.84 36.07 -1.95
C ASN A 74 14.68 37.06 -1.14
N GLU A 75 15.07 36.72 0.09
CA GLU A 75 15.97 37.54 0.91
C GLU A 75 17.34 37.73 0.25
N LEU A 76 17.94 36.67 -0.29
CA LEU A 76 19.21 36.74 -1.02
C LEU A 76 19.11 37.59 -2.30
N ARG A 77 17.99 37.49 -3.05
CA ARG A 77 17.75 38.39 -4.20
C ARG A 77 17.62 39.84 -3.78
N HIS A 78 17.01 40.10 -2.63
CA HIS A 78 16.85 41.45 -2.11
C HIS A 78 18.19 42.08 -1.68
N PHE A 79 19.14 41.26 -1.19
CA PHE A 79 20.51 41.71 -0.93
C PHE A 79 21.30 41.98 -2.24
N ARG A 80 21.19 41.08 -3.23
CA ARG A 80 21.88 41.21 -4.53
C ARG A 80 21.42 42.38 -5.41
N LEU A 81 20.24 42.95 -5.18
CA LEU A 81 19.74 44.15 -5.88
C LEU A 81 20.13 45.47 -5.20
N LYS A 82 20.77 45.39 -4.03
CA LYS A 82 21.12 46.55 -3.20
C LYS A 82 22.61 46.88 -3.23
N GLU A 83 23.43 46.01 -3.82
CA GLU A 83 24.78 46.28 -4.37
C GLU A 83 24.69 46.69 -5.83
#